data_AF-A0A7S1BJE2-F1
#
_entry.id   AF-A0A7S1BJE2-F1
#
_cell.length_a   1.000
_cell.length_b   1.000
_cell.length_c   1.000
_cell.angle_alpha   90.00
_cell.angle_beta   90.00
_cell.angle_gamma   90.00
#
_symmetry.space_group_name_H-M   'P 1'
#
loop_
_entity.id
_entity.type
_entity.pdbx_description
1 polymer ?
#
loop_
_entity_poly.entity_id
_entity_poly.type
_entity_poly.pdbx_seq_one_letter_code
_entity_poly.pdbx_strand_id
1 'polypeptide(L)'
;VPVRVVGFRVVDGRRRPESPSPSHPSPLAALFGGGVRTSRARLAALLRSNGIPVDDFGDGSEDGPSGTLREVLGRCASTVRDLREMEHVYEGASINMEGVYDEETGERLRDAVELTVTLEEKKWYNLYVGGGLKSPMTGFGPGLPSSGPAGDPSSPVPTPQFETTGSLVNLLGRGDVFSAAYVVDVRGDVSAHLRHVSPRPPASAPLPLFPLFRFSSLAASADVHDHRALRSYVEHRRELRAALS
;
A
#
# COMPACT_ATOMS: atom_id res chain seq x y z
N VAL A 1 30.40 13.09 -20.59
CA VAL A 1 29.24 13.85 -21.13
C VAL A 1 28.23 13.98 -20.01
N PRO A 2 27.87 15.21 -19.62
CA PRO A 2 26.81 15.44 -18.65
C PRO A 2 25.48 14.87 -19.18
N VAL A 3 24.69 14.25 -18.30
CA VAL A 3 23.38 13.69 -18.64
C VAL A 3 22.29 14.40 -17.84
N ARG A 4 21.24 14.83 -18.53
CA ARG A 4 20.04 15.47 -17.99
C ARG A 4 18.86 14.50 -18.06
N VAL A 5 18.11 14.42 -16.97
CA VAL A 5 16.83 13.68 -16.93
C VAL A 5 15.72 14.63 -17.33
N VAL A 6 15.00 14.34 -18.41
CA VAL A 6 13.93 15.23 -18.94
C VAL A 6 12.54 14.89 -18.42
N GLY A 7 12.37 13.72 -17.82
CA GLY A 7 11.08 13.28 -17.30
C GLY A 7 11.09 11.85 -16.80
N PHE A 8 9.97 11.46 -16.20
CA PHE A 8 9.73 10.06 -15.88
C PHE A 8 8.27 9.63 -16.06
N ARG A 9 8.14 8.37 -16.49
CA ARG A 9 6.85 7.68 -16.58
C ARG A 9 6.79 6.50 -15.62
N VAL A 10 5.59 6.18 -15.16
CA VAL A 10 5.34 5.06 -14.24
C VAL A 10 4.54 4.00 -14.99
N VAL A 11 5.05 2.77 -15.00
CA VAL A 11 4.43 1.63 -15.70
C VAL A 11 4.11 0.52 -14.70
N ASP A 12 2.94 -0.09 -14.88
CA ASP A 12 2.53 -1.28 -14.12
C ASP A 12 3.24 -2.53 -14.67
N GLY A 13 4.13 -3.11 -13.86
CA GLY A 13 4.87 -4.31 -14.20
C GLY A 13 4.01 -5.57 -14.36
N ARG A 14 2.77 -5.57 -13.83
CA ARG A 14 1.85 -6.72 -13.95
C ARG A 14 1.08 -6.75 -15.26
N ARG A 15 1.07 -5.67 -16.03
CA ARG A 15 0.47 -5.67 -17.36
C ARG A 15 1.39 -6.42 -18.33
N ARG A 16 1.32 -7.75 -18.29
CA ARG A 16 1.55 -8.52 -19.52
C ARG A 16 0.48 -8.13 -20.53
N PRO A 17 0.79 -8.08 -21.83
CA PRO A 17 -0.24 -8.04 -22.87
C PRO A 17 -0.96 -9.39 -22.88
N GLU A 18 -1.79 -9.64 -21.88
CA GLU A 18 -2.71 -10.76 -21.90
C GLU A 18 -3.86 -10.37 -22.83
N SER A 19 -4.02 -11.18 -23.88
CA SER A 19 -5.21 -11.20 -24.73
C SER A 19 -6.48 -11.01 -23.90
N PRO A 20 -7.47 -10.25 -24.38
CA PRO A 20 -8.69 -9.95 -23.62
C PRO A 20 -9.43 -11.25 -23.30
N SER A 21 -9.22 -11.80 -22.09
CA SER A 21 -10.04 -12.89 -21.60
C SER A 21 -11.34 -12.29 -21.06
N PRO A 22 -12.51 -12.73 -21.53
CA PRO A 22 -13.80 -12.27 -21.05
C PRO A 22 -14.13 -13.06 -19.78
N SER A 23 -13.51 -12.70 -18.66
CA SER A 23 -13.95 -13.19 -17.35
C SER A 23 -14.27 -11.98 -16.48
N HIS A 24 -15.48 -11.99 -15.92
CA HIS A 24 -16.07 -10.88 -15.19
C HIS A 24 -15.08 -10.24 -14.21
N PRO A 25 -14.76 -8.94 -14.34
CA PRO A 25 -13.89 -8.28 -13.38
C PRO A 25 -14.56 -8.36 -12.00
N SER A 26 -13.80 -8.77 -10.99
CA SER A 26 -14.30 -8.72 -9.62
C SER A 26 -14.84 -7.30 -9.33
N PRO A 27 -15.98 -7.15 -8.63
CA PRO A 27 -16.56 -5.82 -8.37
C PRO A 27 -15.57 -4.87 -7.67
N LEU A 28 -14.64 -5.44 -6.89
CA LEU A 28 -13.55 -4.71 -6.24
C LEU A 28 -12.45 -4.27 -7.23
N ALA A 29 -12.10 -5.08 -8.22
CA ALA A 29 -11.17 -4.67 -9.27
C ALA A 29 -11.74 -3.53 -10.15
N ALA A 30 -13.07 -3.52 -10.37
CA ALA A 30 -13.75 -2.46 -11.10
C ALA A 30 -13.81 -1.13 -10.32
N LEU A 31 -13.89 -1.18 -8.98
CA LEU A 31 -13.91 0.02 -8.13
C LEU A 31 -12.54 0.69 -7.96
N PHE A 32 -11.46 -0.08 -7.98
CA PHE A 32 -10.12 0.43 -7.62
C PHE A 32 -9.11 0.46 -8.76
N GLY A 33 -9.45 -0.07 -9.95
CA GLY A 33 -8.60 -0.03 -11.13
C GLY A 33 -7.35 -0.92 -11.03
N GLY A 34 -7.10 -1.73 -12.04
CA GLY A 34 -5.82 -2.43 -12.19
C GLY A 34 -4.73 -1.43 -12.62
N GLY A 35 -3.96 -0.92 -11.67
CA GLY A 35 -2.83 -0.03 -11.93
C GLY A 35 -1.98 0.25 -10.69
N VAL A 36 -0.82 0.87 -10.93
CA VAL A 36 0.08 1.37 -9.88
C VAL A 36 -0.61 2.51 -9.13
N ARG A 37 -0.81 2.34 -7.82
CA ARG A 37 -1.41 3.38 -6.94
C ARG A 37 -0.38 4.34 -6.37
N THR A 38 0.89 3.98 -6.44
CA THR A 38 1.99 4.82 -5.99
C THR A 38 1.91 6.20 -6.61
N SER A 39 1.79 7.22 -5.77
CA SER A 39 1.63 8.58 -6.24
C SER A 39 2.89 9.07 -6.96
N ARG A 40 2.72 9.78 -8.07
CA ARG A 40 3.85 10.41 -8.79
C ARG A 40 4.63 11.36 -7.88
N ALA A 41 3.95 12.11 -7.02
CA ALA A 41 4.57 13.00 -6.05
C ALA A 41 5.51 12.26 -5.08
N ARG A 42 5.15 11.04 -4.64
CA ARG A 42 6.04 10.20 -3.83
C ARG A 42 7.27 9.78 -4.62
N LEU A 43 7.09 9.31 -5.84
CA LEU A 43 8.20 8.85 -6.68
C LEU A 43 9.14 10.00 -7.02
N ALA A 44 8.61 11.17 -7.37
CA ALA A 44 9.39 12.37 -7.59
C ALA A 44 10.16 12.77 -6.32
N ALA A 45 9.53 12.74 -5.15
CA ALA A 45 10.21 13.01 -3.88
C ALA A 45 11.34 12.01 -3.59
N LEU A 46 11.15 10.73 -3.90
CA LEU A 46 12.16 9.68 -3.69
C LEU A 46 13.33 9.79 -4.69
N LEU A 47 13.02 10.10 -5.95
CA LEU A 47 14.03 10.37 -6.97
C LEU A 47 14.85 11.61 -6.55
N ARG A 48 14.19 12.68 -6.12
CA ARG A 48 14.84 13.90 -5.62
C ARG A 48 15.69 13.65 -4.36
N SER A 49 15.22 12.84 -3.42
CA SER A 49 16.03 12.49 -2.23
C SER A 49 17.28 11.69 -2.58
N ASN A 50 17.24 10.94 -3.67
CA ASN A 50 18.41 10.23 -4.23
C ASN A 50 19.24 11.10 -5.18
N GLY A 51 18.95 12.40 -5.27
CA GLY A 51 19.69 13.35 -6.10
C GLY A 51 19.37 13.29 -7.59
N ILE A 52 18.25 12.67 -7.98
CA ILE A 52 17.76 12.70 -9.36
C ILE A 52 16.84 13.93 -9.48
N PRO A 53 17.20 14.91 -10.32
CA PRO A 53 16.31 16.02 -10.58
C PRO A 53 15.12 15.51 -11.38
N VAL A 54 13.94 15.79 -10.86
CA VAL A 54 12.68 15.46 -11.51
C VAL A 54 11.86 16.72 -11.45
N ASP A 55 11.72 17.37 -12.60
CA ASP A 55 10.87 18.54 -12.73
C ASP A 55 9.42 18.06 -12.66
N ASP A 56 8.70 18.47 -11.61
CA ASP A 56 7.31 18.05 -11.37
C ASP A 56 6.33 18.65 -12.40
N PHE A 57 6.78 19.60 -13.22
CA PHE A 57 5.98 20.30 -14.22
C PHE A 57 6.91 20.63 -15.38
N GLY A 58 6.47 20.34 -16.61
CA GLY A 58 7.24 20.46 -17.86
C GLY A 58 7.64 21.88 -18.27
N ASP A 59 8.04 22.70 -17.31
CA ASP A 59 8.79 23.91 -17.57
C ASP A 59 10.25 23.45 -17.62
N GLY A 60 10.79 23.31 -18.83
CA GLY A 60 12.06 22.67 -19.13
C GLY A 60 13.26 23.41 -18.54
N SER A 61 13.37 23.48 -17.21
CA SER A 61 14.43 24.20 -16.52
C SER A 61 15.78 23.59 -16.91
N GLU A 62 16.56 24.36 -17.67
CA GLU A 62 17.82 23.90 -18.26
C GLU A 62 18.90 23.64 -17.20
N ASP A 63 18.66 24.09 -15.97
CA ASP A 63 19.58 24.04 -14.83
C ASP A 63 19.38 22.82 -13.90
N GLY A 64 18.93 21.70 -14.46
CA GLY A 64 18.96 20.43 -13.73
C GLY A 64 20.40 20.03 -13.37
N PRO A 65 20.69 19.52 -12.16
CA PRO A 65 22.02 19.05 -11.79
C PRO A 65 22.52 18.01 -12.79
N SER A 66 23.50 18.41 -13.58
CA SER A 66 24.18 17.55 -14.53
C SER A 66 25.13 16.62 -13.78
N GLY A 67 25.08 15.34 -14.13
CA GLY A 67 25.98 14.32 -13.60
C GLY A 67 26.54 13.48 -14.73
N THR A 68 27.62 12.74 -14.46
CA THR A 68 28.03 11.71 -15.40
C THR A 68 26.97 10.59 -15.46
N LEU A 69 26.83 9.91 -16.60
CA LEU A 69 25.90 8.78 -16.73
C LEU A 69 26.05 7.75 -15.59
N ARG A 70 27.30 7.52 -15.15
CA ARG A 70 27.63 6.62 -14.04
C ARG A 70 27.03 7.08 -12.71
N GLU A 71 27.06 8.38 -12.42
CA GLU A 71 26.45 8.94 -11.22
C GLU A 71 24.92 8.81 -11.26
N VAL A 72 24.30 9.15 -12.40
CA VAL A 72 22.85 9.03 -12.57
C VAL A 72 22.39 7.57 -12.39
N LEU A 73 23.13 6.61 -12.97
CA LEU A 73 22.90 5.18 -12.75
C LEU A 73 23.03 4.79 -11.27
N GLY A 74 24.03 5.30 -10.56
CA GLY A 74 24.19 5.06 -9.12
C GLY A 74 23.02 5.58 -8.28
N ARG A 75 22.50 6.77 -8.63
CA ARG A 75 21.33 7.37 -7.97
C ARG A 75 20.04 6.59 -8.28
N CYS A 76 19.86 6.13 -9.52
CA CYS A 76 18.74 5.28 -9.89
C CYS A 76 18.80 3.91 -9.20
N ALA A 77 19.98 3.31 -9.09
CA ALA A 77 20.17 2.06 -8.36
C ALA A 77 19.80 2.22 -6.87
N SER A 78 20.18 3.36 -6.26
CA SER A 78 19.78 3.70 -4.88
C SER A 78 18.27 3.86 -4.75
N THR A 79 17.62 4.55 -5.70
CA THR A 79 16.15 4.67 -5.72
C THR A 79 15.46 3.30 -5.86
N VAL A 80 15.95 2.43 -6.73
CA VAL A 80 15.41 1.07 -6.89
C VAL A 80 15.57 0.27 -5.61
N ARG A 81 16.69 0.42 -4.90
CA ARG A 81 16.90 -0.21 -3.60
C ARG A 81 15.88 0.29 -2.57
N ASP A 82 15.69 1.60 -2.43
CA ASP A 82 14.70 2.18 -1.50
C ASP A 82 13.28 1.68 -1.81
N LEU A 83 12.93 1.56 -3.10
CA LEU A 83 11.66 1.01 -3.53
C LEU A 83 11.51 -0.47 -3.14
N ARG A 84 12.58 -1.26 -3.26
CA ARG A 84 12.59 -2.68 -2.88
C ARG A 84 12.57 -2.91 -1.37
N GLU A 85 13.16 -2.00 -0.59
CA GLU A 85 13.11 -2.05 0.88
C GLU A 85 11.67 -1.87 1.41
N MET A 86 10.75 -1.31 0.59
CA MET A 86 9.31 -1.30 0.86
C MET A 86 8.64 -2.63 0.46
N GLU A 87 9.17 -3.72 1.00
CA GLU A 87 8.75 -5.08 0.67
C GLU A 87 7.25 -5.32 0.86
N HIS A 88 6.58 -4.61 1.77
CA HIS A 88 5.13 -4.77 1.96
C HIS A 88 4.29 -4.18 0.82
N VAL A 89 4.85 -3.28 0.00
CA VAL A 89 4.14 -2.57 -1.08
C VAL A 89 4.46 -3.15 -2.44
N TYR A 90 5.73 -3.45 -2.72
CA TYR A 90 6.20 -3.83 -4.05
C TYR A 90 6.71 -5.27 -4.07
N GLU A 91 6.36 -5.99 -5.13
CA GLU A 91 6.98 -7.26 -5.54
C GLU A 91 8.25 -7.00 -6.37
N GLY A 92 8.23 -5.93 -7.17
CA GLY A 92 9.30 -5.58 -8.08
C GLY A 92 9.38 -4.08 -8.35
N ALA A 93 10.61 -3.61 -8.55
CA ALA A 93 10.90 -2.25 -8.99
C ALA A 93 12.11 -2.26 -9.93
N SER A 94 12.01 -1.50 -11.01
CA SER A 94 13.12 -1.22 -11.93
C SER A 94 13.00 0.19 -12.50
N ILE A 95 14.15 0.75 -12.89
CA ILE A 95 14.24 2.02 -13.59
C ILE A 95 15.04 1.76 -14.87
N ASN A 96 14.41 2.02 -16.01
CA ASN A 96 15.05 1.99 -17.32
C ASN A 96 15.35 3.41 -17.76
N MET A 97 16.51 3.60 -18.40
CA MET A 97 16.89 4.87 -19.01
C MET A 97 16.79 4.73 -20.53
N GLU A 98 15.97 5.56 -21.15
CA GLU A 98 15.84 5.62 -22.61
C GLU A 98 16.46 6.93 -23.10
N GLY A 99 17.17 6.86 -24.24
CA GLY A 99 17.69 8.06 -24.88
C GLY A 99 16.54 8.86 -25.47
N VAL A 100 16.58 10.18 -25.36
CA VAL A 100 15.58 11.07 -25.93
C VAL A 100 15.93 11.36 -27.38
N TYR A 101 14.93 11.38 -28.25
CA TYR A 101 15.05 11.75 -29.65
C TYR A 101 14.35 13.09 -29.86
N ASP A 102 14.97 13.97 -30.62
CA ASP A 102 14.34 15.19 -31.09
C ASP A 102 13.25 14.82 -32.11
N GLU A 103 12.01 15.28 -31.87
CA GLU A 103 10.86 14.96 -32.71
C GLU A 103 10.94 15.60 -34.10
N GLU A 104 11.60 16.76 -34.23
CA GLU A 104 11.71 17.49 -35.49
C GLU A 104 12.81 16.91 -36.39
N THR A 105 13.96 16.58 -35.80
CA THR A 105 15.15 16.13 -36.54
C THR A 105 15.30 14.61 -36.55
N GLY A 106 14.66 13.89 -35.63
CA GLY A 106 14.85 12.45 -35.41
C GLY A 106 16.23 12.10 -34.82
N GLU A 107 17.06 13.10 -34.50
CA GLU A 107 18.40 12.87 -33.95
C GLU A 107 18.31 12.54 -32.46
N ARG A 108 19.22 11.67 -32.01
CA ARG A 108 19.33 11.32 -30.59
C ARG A 108 20.02 12.45 -29.83
N LEU A 109 19.33 13.01 -28.84
CA LEU A 109 19.90 13.95 -27.89
C LEU A 109 20.90 13.22 -26.99
N ARG A 110 22.19 13.51 -27.17
CA ARG A 110 23.28 12.80 -26.47
C ARG A 110 23.30 13.04 -24.96
N ASP A 111 22.69 14.14 -24.53
CA ASP A 111 22.79 14.66 -23.17
C ASP A 111 21.45 14.55 -22.42
N ALA A 112 20.42 13.93 -23.03
CA ALA A 112 19.08 13.80 -22.46
C ALA A 112 18.64 12.34 -22.34
N VAL A 113 18.08 11.98 -21.19
CA VAL A 113 17.49 10.66 -20.92
C VAL A 113 16.11 10.78 -20.30
N GLU A 114 15.22 9.88 -20.69
CA GLU A 114 13.91 9.69 -20.06
C GLU A 114 13.97 8.47 -19.13
N LEU A 115 13.42 8.60 -17.93
CA LEU A 115 13.34 7.50 -16.96
C LEU A 115 12.00 6.79 -17.04
N THR A 116 12.02 5.49 -17.31
CA THR A 116 10.83 4.64 -17.15
C THR A 116 10.94 3.91 -15.82
N VAL A 117 10.10 4.27 -14.86
CA VAL A 117 9.98 3.57 -13.57
C VAL A 117 8.91 2.50 -13.70
N THR A 118 9.30 1.24 -13.62
CA THR A 118 8.37 0.11 -13.64
C THR A 118 8.20 -0.40 -12.21
N LEU A 119 6.95 -0.43 -11.75
CA LEU A 119 6.57 -0.89 -10.42
C LEU A 119 5.62 -2.07 -10.53
N GLU A 120 5.91 -3.10 -9.75
CA GLU A 120 5.03 -4.25 -9.56
C GLU A 120 4.49 -4.19 -8.12
N GLU A 121 3.30 -3.66 -7.94
CA GLU A 121 2.68 -3.54 -6.61
C GLU A 121 2.09 -4.87 -6.15
N LYS A 122 2.30 -5.24 -4.88
CA LYS A 122 1.68 -6.38 -4.23
C LYS A 122 0.15 -6.31 -4.24
N LYS A 123 -0.50 -7.43 -3.88
CA LYS A 123 -1.94 -7.41 -3.59
C LYS A 123 -2.20 -6.40 -2.46
N TRP A 124 -3.13 -5.51 -2.72
CA TRP A 124 -3.40 -4.33 -1.89
C TRP A 124 -4.42 -4.58 -0.80
N TYR A 125 -5.00 -5.77 -0.73
CA TYR A 125 -5.89 -6.17 0.33
C TYR A 125 -5.55 -7.57 0.83
N ASN A 126 -5.74 -7.77 2.12
CA ASN A 126 -5.77 -9.08 2.75
C ASN A 126 -7.03 -9.11 3.62
N LEU A 127 -7.79 -10.19 3.52
CA LEU A 127 -8.95 -10.45 4.36
C LEU A 127 -8.84 -11.86 4.88
N TYR A 128 -8.83 -11.98 6.19
CA TYR A 128 -8.90 -13.23 6.91
C TYR A 128 -10.17 -13.22 7.76
N VAL A 129 -10.92 -14.30 7.64
CA VAL A 129 -12.12 -14.57 8.44
C VAL A 129 -11.96 -16.00 8.93
N GLY A 130 -11.90 -16.18 10.24
CA GLY A 130 -11.67 -17.47 10.84
C GLY A 130 -12.11 -17.52 12.29
N GLY A 131 -11.87 -18.67 12.91
CA GLY A 131 -12.10 -18.86 14.32
C GLY A 131 -11.36 -20.09 14.81
N GLY A 132 -11.13 -20.17 16.10
CA GLY A 132 -10.37 -21.23 16.73
C GLY A 132 -10.74 -21.42 18.19
N LEU A 133 -10.15 -22.44 18.80
CA LEU A 133 -10.23 -22.65 20.25
C LEU A 133 -9.02 -22.00 20.90
N LYS A 134 -9.25 -20.96 21.70
CA LYS A 134 -8.22 -20.33 22.50
C LYS A 134 -7.96 -21.24 23.71
N SER A 135 -6.96 -22.09 23.60
CA SER A 135 -6.47 -22.81 24.76
C SER A 135 -5.68 -21.84 25.64
N PRO A 136 -6.01 -21.70 26.93
CA PRO A 136 -5.16 -20.99 27.87
C PRO A 136 -3.87 -21.78 28.01
N MET A 137 -2.83 -21.36 27.29
CA MET A 137 -1.56 -22.06 27.27
C MET A 137 -0.86 -21.87 28.62
N THR A 138 -1.16 -22.73 29.59
CA THR A 138 -0.29 -22.95 30.76
C THR A 138 0.95 -23.72 30.28
N GLY A 139 2.01 -22.99 29.94
CA GLY A 139 3.40 -23.46 29.95
C GLY A 139 3.78 -24.60 29.00
N PHE A 140 4.26 -24.26 27.78
CA PHE A 140 5.22 -25.10 27.06
C PHE A 140 6.61 -24.46 27.18
N GLY A 141 7.26 -24.69 28.33
CA GLY A 141 8.71 -24.57 28.48
C GLY A 141 9.31 -25.98 28.52
N PRO A 142 10.37 -26.28 27.75
CA PRO A 142 10.97 -27.61 27.73
C PRO A 142 11.83 -27.78 28.98
N GLY A 143 11.39 -28.66 29.88
CA GLY A 143 12.23 -29.19 30.95
C GLY A 143 11.63 -29.08 32.33
N LEU A 144 10.83 -30.09 32.71
CA LEU A 144 10.82 -30.75 34.02
C LEU A 144 9.56 -31.64 34.10
N PRO A 145 9.69 -32.96 34.30
CA PRO A 145 8.53 -33.80 34.60
C PRO A 145 8.06 -33.53 36.04
N SER A 146 7.21 -32.51 36.21
CA SER A 146 6.50 -32.26 37.45
C SER A 146 5.41 -33.32 37.63
N SER A 147 5.74 -34.39 38.33
CA SER A 147 4.78 -35.31 38.94
C SER A 147 4.07 -34.60 40.09
N GLY A 148 2.91 -33.99 39.79
CA GLY A 148 2.00 -33.39 40.76
C GLY A 148 0.64 -34.10 40.77
N PRO A 149 0.03 -34.35 41.94
CA PRO A 149 -1.20 -35.12 42.07
C PRO A 149 -2.44 -34.28 41.72
N ALA A 150 -3.48 -34.97 41.23
CA ALA A 150 -4.89 -34.57 41.19
C ALA A 150 -5.24 -33.21 40.57
N GLY A 151 -5.94 -33.27 39.43
CA GLY A 151 -6.36 -32.13 38.64
C GLY A 151 -7.12 -31.06 39.42
N ASP A 152 -6.65 -29.84 39.27
CA ASP A 152 -7.41 -28.64 39.57
C ASP A 152 -8.54 -28.50 38.53
N PRO A 153 -9.83 -28.56 38.92
CA PRO A 153 -10.96 -28.44 37.98
C PRO A 153 -11.08 -27.04 37.37
N SER A 154 -10.20 -26.10 37.73
CA SER A 154 -10.10 -24.80 37.08
C SER A 154 -9.19 -24.78 35.84
N SER A 155 -8.77 -25.94 35.32
CA SER A 155 -8.16 -26.04 33.98
C SER A 155 -9.09 -25.32 32.99
N PRO A 156 -8.70 -24.17 32.44
CA PRO A 156 -9.68 -23.31 31.81
C PRO A 156 -10.05 -23.94 30.47
N VAL A 157 -11.33 -24.31 30.37
CA VAL A 157 -11.91 -24.91 29.17
C VAL A 157 -11.58 -24.02 27.97
N PRO A 158 -11.02 -24.57 26.88
CA PRO A 158 -10.69 -23.78 25.71
C PRO A 158 -11.92 -23.03 25.22
N THR A 159 -11.82 -21.71 25.09
CA THR A 159 -12.94 -20.87 24.65
C THR A 159 -12.91 -20.70 23.14
N PRO A 160 -14.02 -20.93 22.42
CA PRO A 160 -14.10 -20.58 21.02
C PRO A 160 -13.93 -19.07 20.82
N GLN A 161 -13.23 -18.70 19.76
CA GLN A 161 -12.92 -17.33 19.41
C GLN A 161 -13.12 -17.17 17.91
N PHE A 162 -13.87 -16.16 17.50
CA PHE A 162 -14.02 -15.75 16.12
C PHE A 162 -13.15 -14.53 15.86
N GLU A 163 -12.43 -14.52 14.74
CA GLU A 163 -11.50 -13.47 14.38
C GLU A 163 -11.70 -13.08 12.91
N THR A 164 -11.85 -11.78 12.66
CA THR A 164 -11.85 -11.19 11.32
C THR A 164 -10.78 -10.12 11.28
N THR A 165 -9.83 -10.25 10.36
CA THR A 165 -8.79 -9.25 10.14
C THR A 165 -8.75 -8.85 8.68
N GLY A 166 -8.79 -7.55 8.41
CA GLY A 166 -8.60 -6.97 7.09
C GLY A 166 -7.42 -6.01 7.08
N SER A 167 -6.66 -5.98 5.99
CA SER A 167 -5.67 -4.94 5.77
C SER A 167 -5.69 -4.43 4.34
N LEU A 168 -5.52 -3.12 4.17
CA LEU A 168 -5.35 -2.44 2.90
C LEU A 168 -3.95 -1.83 2.84
N VAL A 169 -3.25 -2.04 1.73
CA VAL A 169 -1.86 -1.59 1.53
C VAL A 169 -1.81 -0.57 0.40
N ASN A 170 -1.03 0.49 0.62
CA ASN A 170 -0.77 1.59 -0.30
C ASN A 170 -2.05 2.31 -0.77
N LEU A 171 -2.99 2.54 0.15
CA LEU A 171 -4.29 3.13 -0.18
C LEU A 171 -4.15 4.60 -0.61
N LEU A 172 -3.23 5.33 0.02
CA LEU A 172 -2.94 6.73 -0.30
C LEU A 172 -1.82 6.89 -1.34
N GLY A 173 -1.33 5.79 -1.93
CA GLY A 173 -0.17 5.84 -2.83
C GLY A 173 1.13 6.24 -2.14
N ARG A 174 1.20 6.06 -0.81
CA ARG A 174 2.33 6.42 0.05
C ARG A 174 2.92 5.21 0.78
N GLY A 175 2.69 3.99 0.33
CA GLY A 175 3.16 2.77 1.01
C GLY A 175 2.61 2.61 2.43
N ASP A 176 1.49 3.25 2.71
CA ASP A 176 0.71 3.18 3.95
C ASP A 176 0.03 1.81 4.11
N VAL A 177 -0.27 1.42 5.35
CA VAL A 177 -1.00 0.19 5.67
C VAL A 177 -2.12 0.53 6.64
N PHE A 178 -3.36 0.28 6.21
CA PHE A 178 -4.54 0.30 7.05
C PHE A 178 -4.88 -1.13 7.44
N SER A 179 -5.15 -1.37 8.72
CA SER A 179 -5.53 -2.69 9.22
C SER A 179 -6.65 -2.56 10.24
N ALA A 180 -7.59 -3.49 10.17
CA ALA A 180 -8.71 -3.62 11.08
C ALA A 180 -8.75 -5.08 11.56
N ALA A 181 -8.85 -5.29 12.87
CA ALA A 181 -9.06 -6.59 13.47
C ALA A 181 -10.29 -6.51 14.36
N TYR A 182 -11.14 -7.53 14.28
CA TYR A 182 -12.35 -7.69 15.06
C TYR A 182 -12.37 -9.11 15.60
N VAL A 183 -12.50 -9.23 16.92
CA VAL A 183 -12.42 -10.50 17.63
C VAL A 183 -13.61 -10.60 18.57
N VAL A 184 -14.24 -11.78 18.61
CA VAL A 184 -15.35 -12.09 19.50
C VAL A 184 -15.07 -13.43 20.19
N ASP A 185 -15.07 -13.44 21.53
CA ASP A 185 -15.04 -14.66 22.34
C ASP A 185 -16.49 -15.13 22.63
N VAL A 186 -16.68 -16.42 22.93
CA VAL A 186 -17.93 -16.99 23.46
C VAL A 186 -18.41 -16.31 24.74
N ARG A 187 -17.52 -15.69 25.51
CA ARG A 187 -17.91 -14.85 26.66
C ARG A 187 -18.63 -13.57 26.27
N GLY A 188 -18.71 -13.25 24.98
CA GLY A 188 -19.27 -12.00 24.47
C GLY A 188 -18.28 -10.84 24.55
N ASP A 189 -17.03 -11.12 24.93
CA ASP A 189 -15.96 -10.12 24.91
C ASP A 189 -15.61 -9.82 23.45
N VAL A 190 -15.75 -8.54 23.09
CA VAL A 190 -15.46 -8.03 21.75
C VAL A 190 -14.23 -7.14 21.82
N SER A 191 -13.24 -7.39 20.98
CA SER A 191 -12.13 -6.45 20.76
C SER A 191 -12.06 -6.02 19.31
N ALA A 192 -11.92 -4.71 19.12
CA ALA A 192 -11.76 -4.10 17.81
C ALA A 192 -10.47 -3.25 17.80
N HIS A 193 -9.63 -3.46 16.80
CA HIS A 193 -8.37 -2.74 16.64
C HIS A 193 -8.30 -2.16 15.24
N LEU A 194 -8.18 -0.84 15.16
CA LEU A 194 -7.90 -0.13 13.91
C LEU A 194 -6.49 0.47 13.99
N ARG A 195 -5.67 0.18 12.99
CA ARG A 195 -4.29 0.66 12.92
C ARG A 195 -3.99 1.18 11.52
N HIS A 196 -3.43 2.39 11.47
CA HIS A 196 -2.85 2.97 10.27
C HIS A 196 -1.35 3.16 10.49
N VAL A 197 -0.54 2.61 9.60
CA VAL A 197 0.91 2.77 9.57
C VAL A 197 1.26 3.54 8.31
N SER A 198 1.88 4.72 8.45
CA SER A 198 2.38 5.49 7.32
C SER A 198 3.90 5.45 7.35
N PRO A 199 4.58 5.20 6.22
CA PRO A 199 6.03 5.28 6.18
C PRO A 199 6.47 6.72 6.41
N ARG A 200 7.48 6.87 7.25
CA ARG A 200 8.01 8.18 7.61
C ARG A 200 8.55 8.87 6.35
N PRO A 201 8.20 10.14 6.08
CA PRO A 201 8.85 10.87 5.00
C PRO A 201 10.36 10.96 5.28
N PRO A 202 11.22 10.92 4.25
CA PRO A 202 12.64 11.22 4.42
C PRO A 202 12.77 12.61 5.04
N ALA A 203 13.76 12.80 5.93
CA ALA A 203 13.89 14.00 6.77
C ALA A 203 13.96 15.33 5.99
N SER A 204 14.20 15.28 4.69
CA SER A 204 14.28 16.41 3.76
C SER A 204 12.97 16.74 3.01
N ALA A 205 11.90 15.95 3.15
CA ALA A 205 10.65 16.21 2.43
C ALA A 205 9.79 17.25 3.18
N PRO A 206 9.30 18.32 2.52
CA PRO A 206 8.33 19.22 3.11
C PRO A 206 7.08 18.42 3.53
N LEU A 207 6.73 18.49 4.80
CA LEU A 207 5.56 17.80 5.33
C LEU A 207 4.32 18.29 4.56
N PRO A 208 3.59 17.42 3.86
CA PRO A 208 2.33 17.86 3.29
C PRO A 208 1.36 18.12 4.45
N LEU A 209 0.87 19.36 4.54
CA LEU A 209 -0.22 19.78 5.42
C LEU A 209 -1.49 19.01 5.05
N PHE A 210 -1.69 17.84 5.65
CA PHE A 210 -2.98 17.17 5.68
C PHE A 210 -3.45 17.05 7.13
N PRO A 211 -4.76 17.16 7.39
CA PRO A 211 -5.28 17.03 8.73
C PRO A 211 -4.96 15.64 9.28
N LEU A 212 -4.26 15.63 10.42
CA LEU A 212 -4.08 14.45 11.26
C LEU A 212 -5.46 13.99 11.75
N PHE A 213 -6.08 13.03 11.07
CA PHE A 213 -7.22 12.32 11.62
C PHE A 213 -6.72 11.40 12.74
N ARG A 214 -6.77 11.92 13.98
CA ARG A 214 -6.54 11.14 15.19
C ARG A 214 -7.86 10.41 15.51
N PHE A 215 -7.96 9.13 15.14
CA PHE A 215 -9.09 8.30 15.57
C PHE A 215 -8.90 7.94 17.05
N SER A 216 -9.57 8.68 17.92
CA SER A 216 -9.68 8.35 19.34
C SER A 216 -10.72 7.24 19.49
N SER A 217 -10.29 6.06 19.97
CA SER A 217 -11.09 4.96 20.51
C SER A 217 -12.56 4.86 20.05
N LEU A 218 -12.82 4.07 19.00
CA LEU A 218 -14.14 3.54 18.65
C LEU A 218 -14.46 2.32 19.52
N ALA A 219 -14.65 2.52 20.82
CA ALA A 219 -15.14 1.51 21.73
C ALA A 219 -16.41 2.05 22.39
N ALA A 220 -17.53 2.07 21.65
CA ALA A 220 -18.91 2.09 22.17
C ALA A 220 -20.00 2.41 21.11
N SER A 221 -19.68 2.88 19.89
CA SER A 221 -20.74 3.36 18.96
C SER A 221 -20.95 2.54 17.68
N ALA A 222 -20.28 1.39 17.53
CA ALA A 222 -20.31 0.61 16.29
C ALA A 222 -21.73 0.09 15.96
N ASP A 223 -22.51 -0.32 16.96
CA ASP A 223 -23.85 -0.89 16.72
C ASP A 223 -24.91 0.13 16.23
N VAL A 224 -24.82 1.39 16.67
CA VAL A 224 -25.87 2.40 16.36
C VAL A 224 -25.53 3.19 15.08
N HIS A 225 -24.25 3.37 14.77
CA HIS A 225 -23.84 4.11 13.57
C HIS A 225 -23.80 3.24 12.31
N ASP A 226 -23.42 1.96 12.41
CA ASP A 226 -23.44 1.06 11.24
C ASP A 226 -24.87 0.77 10.78
N HIS A 227 -25.83 0.64 11.71
CA HIS A 227 -27.22 0.39 11.35
C HIS A 227 -27.90 1.61 10.68
N ARG A 228 -27.50 2.84 11.03
CA ARG A 228 -27.99 4.07 10.38
C ARG A 228 -27.32 4.30 9.02
N ALA A 229 -26.02 4.07 8.91
CA ALA A 229 -25.28 4.22 7.65
C ALA A 229 -25.73 3.20 6.59
N LEU A 230 -25.94 1.93 7.00
CA LEU A 230 -26.46 0.89 6.11
C LEU A 230 -27.89 1.17 5.65
N ARG A 231 -28.78 1.69 6.52
CA ARG A 231 -30.13 2.11 6.11
C ARG A 231 -30.09 3.24 5.09
N SER A 232 -29.31 4.29 5.35
CA SER A 232 -29.19 5.44 4.45
C SER A 232 -28.66 5.03 3.08
N TYR A 233 -27.68 4.11 3.03
CA TYR A 233 -27.15 3.59 1.77
C TYR A 233 -28.16 2.74 0.98
N VAL A 234 -28.94 1.89 1.66
CA VAL A 234 -29.98 1.06 1.02
C VAL A 234 -31.13 1.91 0.48
N GLU A 235 -31.53 2.96 1.22
CA GLU A 235 -32.56 3.90 0.80
C GLU A 235 -32.10 4.73 -0.40
N HIS A 236 -30.89 5.29 -0.37
CA HIS A 236 -30.34 6.04 -1.49
C HIS A 236 -30.20 5.18 -2.76
N ARG A 237 -29.87 3.90 -2.61
CA ARG A 237 -29.80 2.98 -3.75
C ARG A 237 -31.18 2.60 -4.32
N ARG A 238 -32.23 2.62 -3.48
CA ARG A 238 -33.62 2.46 -3.95
C ARG A 238 -34.08 3.70 -4.73
N GLU A 239 -33.78 4.89 -4.24
CA GLU A 239 -34.11 6.16 -4.91
C GLU A 239 -33.42 6.26 -6.28
N LEU A 240 -32.13 5.95 -6.36
CA LEU A 240 -31.39 5.92 -7.63
C LEU A 240 -31.97 4.91 -8.63
N ARG A 241 -32.46 3.75 -8.18
CA ARG A 241 -33.10 2.77 -9.07
C ARG A 241 -34.47 3.24 -9.55
N ALA A 242 -35.25 3.90 -8.69
CA ALA A 242 -36.55 4.45 -9.06
C ALA A 242 -36.42 5.67 -10.01
N ALA A 243 -35.33 6.44 -9.90
CA ALA A 243 -35.06 7.55 -10.81
C ALA A 243 -34.55 7.11 -12.20
N LEU A 244 -34.07 5.87 -12.32
CA LEU A 244 -33.55 5.30 -13.56
C LEU A 244 -34.56 4.40 -14.29
N SER A 245 -35.76 4.22 -13.73
CA SER A 245 -36.90 3.49 -14.31
C SER A 245 -37.98 4.45 -14.76
#